data_AF-A0A7X3SQ80-F1
#
_entry.id   AF-A0A7X3SQ80-F1
#
_cell.length_a   1.000
_cell.length_b   1.000
_cell.length_c   1.000
_cell.angle_alpha   90.00
_cell.angle_beta   90.00
_cell.angle_gamma   90.00
#
_symmetry.space_group_name_H-M   'P 1'
#
loop_
_entity.id
_entity.type
_entity.pdbx_description
1 polymer ?
#
loop_
_entity_poly.entity_id
_entity_poly.type
_entity_poly.pdbx_seq_one_letter_code
_entity_poly.pdbx_strand_id
1 'polypeptide(L)'
;MGGASIWHWIVVGLIVVLLFGRGKISDLMGDVAKGIKAFKKGMSEDDTPKPVQPSEPVRTIDHQAGATGTQTNAATTDHKVG
;
A
#
# COMPACT_ATOMS: atom_id res chain seq x y z
N MET A 1 -44.61 10.32 -0.84
CA MET A 1 -43.47 10.97 -1.53
C MET A 1 -42.24 10.08 -1.33
N GLY A 2 -42.16 9.01 -2.13
CA GLY A 2 -41.17 7.94 -1.96
C GLY A 2 -39.76 8.47 -2.17
N GLY A 3 -38.99 8.50 -1.08
CA GLY A 3 -37.59 8.93 -1.07
C GLY A 3 -36.82 8.23 -2.17
N ALA A 4 -35.94 8.99 -2.82
CA ALA A 4 -35.15 8.58 -3.97
C ALA A 4 -34.73 7.11 -3.84
N SER A 5 -35.35 6.28 -4.69
CA SER A 5 -35.17 4.83 -4.72
C SER A 5 -33.68 4.51 -4.71
N ILE A 6 -33.26 3.46 -4.00
CA ILE A 6 -31.85 3.01 -3.89
C ILE A 6 -31.15 2.95 -5.26
N TRP A 7 -31.93 2.66 -6.30
CA TRP A 7 -31.52 2.72 -7.71
C TRP A 7 -30.92 4.06 -8.15
N HIS A 8 -31.46 5.19 -7.68
CA HIS A 8 -30.96 6.53 -8.01
C HIS A 8 -29.57 6.77 -7.43
N TRP A 9 -29.31 6.32 -6.20
CA TRP A 9 -28.00 6.45 -5.56
C TRP A 9 -26.90 5.66 -6.28
N ILE A 10 -27.22 4.50 -6.85
CA ILE A 10 -26.29 3.73 -7.68
C ILE A 10 -25.92 4.50 -8.95
N VAL A 11 -26.92 5.08 -9.64
CA VAL A 11 -26.70 5.86 -10.86
C VAL A 11 -25.87 7.11 -10.57
N VAL A 12 -26.17 7.83 -9.48
CA VAL A 12 -25.39 8.98 -9.04
C VAL A 12 -23.96 8.60 -8.69
N GLY A 13 -23.76 7.50 -7.95
CA GLY A 13 -22.43 6.98 -7.62
C GLY A 13 -21.60 6.66 -8.86
N LEU A 14 -22.20 6.06 -9.88
CA LEU A 14 -21.55 5.76 -11.15
C LEU A 14 -21.05 7.04 -11.86
N ILE A 15 -21.91 8.07 -11.94
CA ILE A 15 -21.57 9.34 -12.57
C ILE A 15 -20.43 10.04 -11.80
N VAL A 16 -20.48 10.06 -10.47
CA VAL A 16 -19.41 10.64 -9.63
C VAL A 16 -18.08 9.90 -9.88
N VAL A 17 -18.09 8.57 -9.96
CA VAL A 17 -16.88 7.79 -10.25
C VAL A 17 -16.33 8.08 -11.64
N LEU A 18 -17.18 8.31 -12.64
CA LEU A 18 -16.77 8.67 -14.00
C LEU A 18 -16.19 10.09 -14.09
N LEU A 19 -16.77 11.06 -13.37
CA LEU A 19 -16.32 12.45 -13.38
C LEU A 19 -15.00 12.66 -12.63
N PHE A 20 -14.85 12.04 -11.46
CA PHE A 20 -13.65 12.19 -10.63
C PHE A 20 -12.59 11.11 -10.91
N GLY A 21 -12.97 10.02 -11.57
CA GLY A 21 -12.11 8.88 -11.87
C GLY A 21 -11.82 8.00 -10.65
N ARG A 22 -11.54 6.71 -10.89
CA ARG A 22 -11.24 5.72 -9.84
C ARG A 22 -10.01 6.03 -8.97
N GLY A 23 -9.04 6.77 -9.52
CA GLY A 23 -7.78 7.06 -8.81
C GLY A 23 -7.97 7.99 -7.62
N LYS A 24 -8.66 9.12 -7.84
CA LYS A 24 -8.89 10.14 -6.80
C LYS A 24 -9.83 9.65 -5.70
N ILE A 25 -10.86 8.87 -6.06
CA ILE A 25 -11.80 8.32 -5.09
C ILE A 25 -11.15 7.26 -4.21
N SER A 26 -10.30 6.38 -4.75
CA SER A 26 -9.61 5.36 -3.95
C SER A 26 -8.62 5.96 -2.94
N ASP A 27 -7.84 6.97 -3.33
CA ASP A 27 -6.92 7.64 -2.40
C ASP A 27 -7.68 8.34 -1.26
N LEU A 28 -8.71 9.13 -1.59
CA LEU A 28 -9.52 9.83 -0.61
C LEU A 28 -10.31 8.86 0.29
N MET A 29 -10.88 7.80 -0.28
CA MET A 29 -11.62 6.80 0.48
C MET A 29 -10.70 5.97 1.37
N GLY A 30 -9.43 5.77 0.99
CA GLY A 30 -8.40 5.15 1.83
C GLY A 30 -8.08 5.99 3.07
N ASP A 31 -7.91 7.29 2.92
CA ASP A 31 -7.60 8.18 4.04
C ASP A 31 -8.82 8.42 4.95
N VAL A 32 -10.02 8.53 4.36
CA VAL A 32 -11.28 8.56 5.12
C VAL A 32 -11.49 7.24 5.88
N ALA A 33 -11.23 6.09 5.25
CA ALA A 33 -11.36 4.78 5.91
C ALA A 33 -10.38 4.63 7.08
N LYS A 34 -9.13 5.09 6.95
CA LYS A 34 -8.16 5.10 8.06
C LYS A 34 -8.64 5.99 9.20
N GLY A 35 -9.13 7.20 8.91
CA GLY A 35 -9.67 8.12 9.93
C GLY A 35 -10.85 7.54 10.70
N ILE A 36 -11.85 7.00 9.99
CA ILE A 36 -13.01 6.36 10.61
C ILE A 36 -12.62 5.10 11.39
N LYS A 37 -11.65 4.31 10.89
CA LYS A 37 -11.15 3.11 11.59
C LYS A 37 -10.40 3.46 12.88
N ALA A 38 -9.59 4.51 12.86
CA ALA A 38 -8.90 5.02 14.04
C ALA A 38 -9.89 5.58 15.07
N PHE A 39 -10.90 6.33 14.61
CA PHE A 39 -11.97 6.84 15.47
C PHE A 39 -12.77 5.70 16.13
N LYS A 40 -13.16 4.69 15.35
CA LYS A 40 -13.87 3.53 15.89
C LYS A 40 -13.00 2.70 16.82
N LYS A 41 -11.71 2.53 16.51
CA LYS A 41 -10.77 1.80 17.36
C LYS A 41 -10.56 2.52 18.70
N GLY A 42 -10.34 3.84 18.68
CA GLY A 42 -10.24 4.64 19.90
C GLY A 42 -11.51 4.52 20.76
N MET A 43 -12.70 4.63 20.16
CA MET A 43 -13.97 4.48 20.89
C MET A 43 -14.24 3.05 21.40
N SER A 44 -13.66 2.02 20.76
CA SER A 44 -13.84 0.61 21.18
C SER A 44 -12.77 0.15 22.18
N GLU A 45 -11.62 0.86 22.24
CA GLU A 45 -10.53 0.60 23.19
C GLU A 45 -10.88 1.05 24.62
N ASP A 46 -11.82 1.99 24.79
CA ASP A 46 -12.38 2.37 26.09
C ASP A 46 -13.21 1.24 26.75
N ASP A 47 -13.67 0.25 25.99
CA ASP A 47 -14.56 -0.84 26.48
C ASP A 47 -13.90 -2.23 26.48
N THR A 48 -12.78 -2.45 25.77
CA THR A 48 -12.12 -3.77 25.73
C THR A 48 -10.61 -3.71 25.48
N PRO A 49 -9.76 -4.30 26.35
CA PRO A 49 -8.35 -4.50 26.04
C PRO A 49 -8.17 -5.78 25.22
N LYS A 50 -7.88 -5.68 23.91
CA LYS A 50 -7.31 -6.81 23.15
C LYS A 50 -6.50 -6.40 21.91
N PRO A 51 -5.60 -7.30 21.46
CA PRO A 51 -4.20 -7.05 21.26
C PRO A 51 -3.91 -6.40 19.90
N VAL A 52 -2.75 -5.78 19.82
CA VAL A 52 -2.15 -5.32 18.57
C VAL A 52 -2.13 -6.50 17.59
N GLN A 53 -2.94 -6.42 16.53
CA GLN A 53 -2.77 -7.32 15.39
C GLN A 53 -1.44 -6.95 14.73
N PRO A 54 -0.47 -7.88 14.66
CA PRO A 54 0.78 -7.62 13.97
C PRO A 54 0.48 -7.35 12.49
N SER A 55 0.67 -6.11 12.06
CA SER A 55 0.98 -5.84 10.66
C SER A 55 2.43 -6.27 10.45
N GLU A 56 2.64 -7.53 10.12
CA GLU A 56 3.93 -8.04 9.61
C GLU A 56 3.77 -8.55 8.16
N PRO A 57 4.84 -8.57 7.34
CA PRO A 57 6.12 -7.88 7.45
C PRO A 57 6.40 -7.00 6.22
N VAL A 58 7.34 -6.07 6.42
CA VAL A 58 8.06 -5.34 5.37
C VAL A 58 8.50 -6.33 4.28
N ARG A 59 8.14 -6.03 3.03
CA ARG A 59 8.60 -6.79 1.87
C ARG A 59 10.12 -6.78 1.86
N THR A 60 10.68 -7.98 1.90
CA THR A 60 12.09 -8.32 1.86
C THR A 60 12.89 -7.45 0.89
N ILE A 61 14.00 -6.88 1.37
CA ILE A 61 15.16 -6.57 0.52
C ILE A 61 15.63 -7.91 -0.03
N ASP A 62 15.11 -8.30 -1.18
CA ASP A 62 15.64 -9.39 -2.00
C ASP A 62 15.84 -8.81 -3.41
N HIS A 63 16.98 -8.14 -3.58
CA HIS A 63 17.70 -8.17 -4.85
C HIS A 63 18.94 -9.01 -4.57
N GLN A 64 18.73 -10.31 -4.59
CA GLN A 64 19.61 -11.31 -5.18
C GLN A 64 20.96 -10.75 -5.67
N ALA A 65 21.97 -10.94 -4.84
CA ALA A 65 23.34 -11.08 -5.31
C ALA A 65 23.38 -12.22 -6.34
N GLY A 66 23.73 -11.90 -7.59
CA GLY A 66 23.91 -12.94 -8.61
C GLY A 66 23.83 -12.49 -10.06
N ALA A 67 24.66 -11.53 -10.48
CA ALA A 67 25.08 -11.41 -11.87
C ALA A 67 26.33 -10.51 -11.98
N THR A 68 27.44 -10.93 -11.38
CA THR A 68 28.77 -10.37 -11.65
C THR A 68 29.19 -10.80 -13.05
N GLY A 69 28.69 -10.09 -14.05
CA GLY A 69 29.08 -10.23 -15.46
C GLY A 69 29.78 -8.95 -15.91
N THR A 70 31.02 -8.73 -15.52
CA THR A 70 31.91 -7.81 -16.25
C THR A 70 33.33 -8.34 -16.18
N GLN A 71 33.67 -9.05 -17.25
CA GLN A 71 34.99 -9.46 -17.66
C GLN A 71 35.84 -8.20 -17.87
N THR A 72 36.92 -8.03 -17.10
CA THR A 72 37.99 -7.09 -17.43
C THR A 72 39.30 -7.74 -17.01
N ASN A 73 39.81 -8.61 -17.89
CA ASN A 73 41.21 -8.99 -17.87
C ASN A 73 42.01 -7.78 -18.37
N ALA A 74 42.40 -6.91 -17.44
CA ALA A 74 43.41 -5.89 -17.65
C ALA A 74 44.67 -6.32 -16.88
N ALA A 75 45.73 -6.52 -17.64
CA ALA A 75 47.06 -6.91 -17.21
C ALA A 75 47.63 -6.02 -16.11
N THR A 76 48.31 -6.61 -15.10
CA THR A 76 49.51 -6.01 -14.49
C THR A 76 50.20 -6.97 -13.49
N THR A 77 51.51 -7.19 -13.70
CA THR A 77 52.57 -7.31 -12.65
C THR A 77 52.61 -8.61 -11.84
N ASP A 78 53.47 -9.59 -12.15
CA ASP A 78 54.92 -9.62 -11.85
C ASP A 78 55.29 -9.23 -10.41
N HIS A 79 55.36 -10.21 -9.49
CA HIS A 79 56.38 -10.18 -8.45
C HIS A 79 56.64 -11.55 -7.82
N LYS A 80 57.80 -12.12 -8.20
CA LYS A 80 58.84 -12.69 -7.32
C LYS A 80 58.43 -13.76 -6.28
N VAL A 81 58.74 -15.01 -6.61
CA VAL A 81 59.24 -16.02 -5.66
C VAL A 81 60.60 -16.51 -6.15
N GLY A 82 61.63 -16.08 -5.43
CA GLY A 82 63.03 -16.49 -5.54
C GLY A 82 63.66 -16.22 -4.19
#